data_AF-A0A1G5R2D7-F1
#
_entry.id   AF-A0A1G5R2D7-F1
#
_cell.length_a   1.000
_cell.length_b   1.000
_cell.length_c   1.000
_cell.angle_alpha   90.00
_cell.angle_beta   90.00
_cell.angle_gamma   90.00
#
_symmetry.space_group_name_H-M   'P 1'
#
loop_
_entity.id
_entity.type
_entity.pdbx_description
1 polymer ?
#
loop_
_entity_poly.entity_id
_entity_poly.type
_entity_poly.pdbx_seq_one_letter_code
_entity_poly.pdbx_strand_id
1 'polypeptide(L)'
;MQKWVCTKCGEKEIPQDIEYCEECTEKSFKKIGGWLYLPAISLILSIINTLFLLGKTVNTMPQFYSALPDHWQFFIIFEITSNALLLLLTISTVIFFFRKSKKAPRLCVLFYLSNTIIKGITVFLIANILSIPISYNNILPTLQAIVTTAIWVPYFMVSVRVKRTFVN
;
A
#
# COMPACT_ATOMS: atom_id res chain seq x y z
N MET A 1 45.35 -16.20 8.68
CA MET A 1 43.90 -15.98 8.81
C MET A 1 43.61 -14.55 8.40
N GLN A 2 42.89 -14.33 7.29
CA GLN A 2 42.52 -12.97 6.88
C GLN A 2 41.44 -12.44 7.81
N LYS A 3 41.75 -11.35 8.52
CA LYS A 3 40.80 -10.66 9.39
C LYS A 3 39.87 -9.83 8.51
N TRP A 4 38.59 -10.15 8.51
CA TRP A 4 37.57 -9.35 7.83
C TRP A 4 37.20 -8.18 8.75
N VAL A 5 37.32 -6.97 8.22
CA VAL A 5 37.01 -5.74 8.93
C VAL A 5 35.82 -5.07 8.27
N CYS A 6 35.00 -4.46 9.12
CA CYS A 6 33.81 -3.70 8.75
C CYS A 6 34.12 -2.72 7.61
N THR A 7 33.50 -2.91 6.45
CA THR A 7 33.75 -2.06 5.26
C THR A 7 33.40 -0.58 5.46
N LYS A 8 32.55 -0.27 6.43
CA LYS A 8 32.08 1.10 6.71
C LYS A 8 32.89 1.83 7.77
N CYS A 9 33.44 1.09 8.73
CA CYS A 9 34.08 1.65 9.91
C CYS A 9 35.58 1.33 9.97
N GLY A 10 36.06 0.32 9.23
CA GLY A 10 37.47 -0.07 9.13
C GLY A 10 38.10 -0.63 10.41
N GLU A 11 37.49 -0.39 11.57
CA GLU A 11 38.11 -0.63 12.87
C GLU A 11 37.67 -1.94 13.55
N LYS A 12 36.46 -2.42 13.27
CA LYS A 12 35.90 -3.61 13.94
C LYS A 12 36.07 -4.87 13.09
N GLU A 13 36.67 -5.90 13.69
CA GLU A 13 36.71 -7.25 13.13
C GLU A 13 35.29 -7.84 13.12
N ILE A 14 34.92 -8.42 11.98
CA ILE A 14 33.60 -9.00 11.72
C ILE A 14 33.79 -10.41 11.15
N PRO A 15 32.84 -11.33 11.41
CA PRO A 15 32.88 -12.64 10.80
C PRO A 15 32.58 -12.54 9.29
N GLN A 16 33.07 -13.53 8.53
CA GLN A 16 33.16 -13.47 7.06
C GLN A 16 31.79 -13.45 6.35
N ASP A 17 30.71 -13.74 7.08
CA ASP A 17 29.32 -13.77 6.64
C ASP A 17 28.61 -12.41 6.71
N ILE A 18 29.22 -11.38 7.31
CA ILE A 18 28.58 -10.09 7.56
C ILE A 18 29.48 -8.96 7.04
N GLU A 19 28.95 -8.02 6.25
CA GLU A 19 29.73 -6.90 5.70
C GLU A 19 29.93 -5.71 6.65
N TYR A 20 29.08 -5.59 7.68
CA TYR A 20 29.01 -4.41 8.55
C TYR A 20 28.99 -4.80 10.03
N CYS A 21 29.62 -3.96 10.86
CA CYS A 21 29.53 -4.07 12.32
C CYS A 21 28.08 -3.91 12.83
N GLU A 22 27.72 -4.43 14.01
CA GLU A 22 26.36 -4.32 14.56
C GLU A 22 25.89 -2.85 14.67
N GLU A 23 26.73 -1.95 15.16
CA GLU A 23 26.44 -0.51 15.26
C GLU A 23 26.22 0.15 13.89
N CYS A 24 27.01 -0.27 12.90
CA CYS A 24 26.96 0.21 11.53
C CYS A 24 25.65 -0.24 10.85
N THR A 25 25.21 -1.44 11.21
CA THR A 25 23.99 -2.10 10.78
C THR A 25 22.76 -1.44 11.40
N GLU A 26 22.76 -1.16 12.70
CA GLU A 26 21.68 -0.37 13.32
C GLU A 26 21.56 1.04 12.73
N LYS A 27 22.69 1.72 12.51
CA LYS A 27 22.71 3.05 11.86
C LYS A 27 22.16 2.99 10.43
N SER A 28 22.35 1.91 9.70
CA SER A 28 21.80 1.76 8.34
C SER A 28 20.28 1.51 8.37
N PHE A 29 19.79 0.72 9.33
CA PHE A 29 18.36 0.44 9.51
C PHE A 29 17.54 1.64 10.03
N LYS A 30 18.18 2.65 10.64
CA LYS A 30 17.54 3.93 11.00
C LYS A 30 17.08 4.73 9.78
N LYS A 31 17.61 4.49 8.57
CA LYS A 31 17.18 5.18 7.34
C LYS A 31 16.17 4.32 6.57
N ILE A 32 15.15 4.96 5.99
CA ILE A 32 14.28 4.30 5.00
C ILE A 32 15.16 4.03 3.79
N GLY A 33 15.30 2.76 3.40
CA GLY A 33 16.23 2.38 2.33
C GLY A 33 15.86 1.07 1.66
N GLY A 34 16.50 0.81 0.50
CA GLY A 34 16.37 -0.42 -0.28
C GLY A 34 14.92 -0.75 -0.65
N TRP A 35 14.50 -2.00 -0.39
CA TRP A 35 13.17 -2.52 -0.72
C TRP A 35 12.00 -1.74 -0.08
N LEU A 36 12.25 -0.92 0.95
CA LEU A 36 11.23 -0.08 1.58
C LEU A 36 10.79 1.12 0.70
N TYR A 37 11.55 1.46 -0.35
CA TYR A 37 11.16 2.52 -1.29
C TYR A 37 10.00 2.12 -2.20
N LEU A 38 9.96 0.86 -2.64
CA LEU A 38 8.89 0.33 -3.49
C LEU A 38 7.49 0.54 -2.87
N PRO A 39 7.22 0.14 -1.61
CA PRO A 39 5.92 0.37 -1.02
C PRO A 39 5.66 1.86 -0.76
N ALA A 40 6.69 2.65 -0.42
CA ALA A 40 6.55 4.09 -0.25
C ALA A 40 6.09 4.77 -1.56
N ILE A 41 6.71 4.42 -2.69
CA ILE A 41 6.32 4.90 -4.02
C ILE A 41 4.89 4.43 -4.34
N SER A 42 4.56 3.16 -4.05
CA SER A 42 3.22 2.62 -4.31
C SER A 42 2.13 3.39 -3.56
N LEU A 43 2.39 3.80 -2.31
CA LEU A 43 1.45 4.58 -1.51
C LEU A 43 1.24 5.99 -2.09
N ILE A 44 2.32 6.65 -2.51
CA ILE A 44 2.24 7.97 -3.15
C ILE A 44 1.48 7.90 -4.47
N LEU A 45 1.80 6.93 -5.32
CA LEU A 45 1.08 6.69 -6.57
C LEU A 45 -0.40 6.38 -6.32
N SER A 46 -0.71 5.63 -5.27
CA SER A 46 -2.10 5.32 -4.88
C SER A 46 -2.88 6.58 -4.51
N ILE A 47 -2.27 7.54 -3.80
CA ILE A 47 -2.91 8.83 -3.50
C ILE A 47 -3.22 9.59 -4.78
N ILE A 48 -2.22 9.73 -5.66
CA ILE A 48 -2.37 10.49 -6.92
C ILE A 48 -3.47 9.86 -7.79
N ASN A 49 -3.45 8.54 -7.95
CA ASN A 49 -4.43 7.82 -8.75
C ASN A 49 -5.84 7.95 -8.17
N THR A 50 -5.99 7.80 -6.85
CA THR A 50 -7.29 7.91 -6.18
C THR A 50 -7.85 9.33 -6.27
N LEU A 51 -7.01 10.37 -6.13
CA LEU A 51 -7.44 11.76 -6.32
C LEU A 51 -7.89 12.04 -7.75
N PHE A 52 -7.15 11.54 -8.75
CA PHE A 52 -7.52 11.70 -10.14
C PHE A 52 -8.85 11.00 -10.47
N LEU A 53 -9.03 9.76 -10.02
CA LEU A 53 -10.25 8.99 -10.20
C LEU A 53 -11.45 9.67 -9.51
N LEU A 54 -11.32 10.07 -8.25
CA LEU A 54 -12.38 10.79 -7.53
C LEU A 54 -12.73 12.11 -8.21
N GLY A 55 -11.72 12.90 -8.62
CA GLY A 55 -11.95 14.17 -9.33
C GLY A 55 -12.69 13.97 -10.64
N LYS A 56 -12.35 12.93 -11.41
CA LYS A 56 -13.07 12.56 -12.62
C LYS A 56 -14.52 12.17 -12.31
N THR A 57 -14.74 11.25 -11.38
CA THR A 57 -16.07 10.74 -11.02
C THR A 57 -16.98 11.86 -10.51
N VAL A 58 -16.49 12.73 -9.63
CA VAL A 58 -17.27 13.84 -9.06
C VAL A 58 -17.61 14.90 -10.12
N ASN A 59 -16.76 15.12 -11.11
CA ASN A 59 -17.03 16.12 -12.15
C ASN A 59 -18.00 15.58 -13.23
N THR A 60 -17.92 14.30 -13.59
CA THR A 60 -18.72 13.74 -14.70
C THR A 60 -20.06 13.16 -14.28
N MET A 61 -20.18 12.59 -13.06
CA MET A 61 -21.38 11.85 -12.65
C MET A 61 -22.61 12.69 -12.24
N PRO A 62 -22.50 13.91 -11.67
CA PRO A 62 -23.68 14.66 -11.21
C PRO A 62 -24.67 14.98 -12.33
N GLN A 63 -24.20 15.09 -13.57
CA GLN A 63 -25.04 15.40 -14.73
C GLN A 63 -26.03 14.29 -15.09
N PHE A 64 -25.74 13.04 -14.70
CA PHE A 64 -26.55 11.87 -15.04
C PHE A 64 -27.18 11.21 -13.81
N TYR A 65 -26.81 11.64 -12.60
CA TYR A 65 -27.18 11.00 -11.34
C TYR A 65 -28.70 10.88 -11.14
N SER A 66 -29.47 11.93 -11.42
CA SER A 66 -30.93 11.94 -11.26
C SER A 66 -31.68 11.12 -12.31
N ALA A 67 -31.03 10.77 -13.43
CA ALA A 67 -31.62 9.96 -14.51
C ALA A 67 -31.30 8.47 -14.36
N LEU A 68 -30.45 8.10 -13.39
CA LEU A 68 -30.04 6.71 -13.16
C LEU A 68 -31.02 5.97 -12.25
N PRO A 69 -31.23 4.67 -12.46
CA PRO A 69 -31.97 3.82 -11.53
C PRO A 69 -31.35 3.79 -10.12
N ASP A 70 -32.16 3.58 -9.09
CA ASP A 70 -31.75 3.59 -7.66
C ASP A 70 -30.52 2.71 -7.37
N HIS A 71 -30.41 1.55 -8.02
CA HIS A 71 -29.29 0.63 -7.83
C HIS A 71 -27.95 1.17 -8.36
N TRP A 72 -27.97 1.96 -9.44
CA TRP A 72 -26.79 2.67 -9.95
C TRP A 72 -26.37 3.81 -9.04
N GLN A 73 -27.35 4.55 -8.48
CA GLN A 73 -27.08 5.61 -7.52
C GLN A 73 -26.40 5.07 -6.26
N PHE A 74 -26.91 3.95 -5.72
CA PHE A 74 -26.29 3.26 -4.58
C PHE A 74 -24.85 2.84 -4.88
N PHE A 75 -24.60 2.27 -6.07
CA PHE A 75 -23.25 1.88 -6.48
C PHE A 75 -22.28 3.08 -6.53
N ILE A 76 -22.71 4.21 -7.09
CA ILE A 76 -21.89 5.43 -7.19
C ILE A 76 -21.59 5.98 -5.79
N ILE A 77 -22.58 6.04 -4.90
CA ILE A 77 -22.38 6.48 -3.51
C ILE A 77 -21.38 5.57 -2.81
N PHE A 78 -21.54 4.25 -2.95
CA PHE A 78 -20.60 3.27 -2.39
C PHE A 78 -19.18 3.47 -2.94
N GLU A 79 -19.03 3.66 -4.24
CA GLU A 79 -17.71 3.84 -4.87
C GLU A 79 -17.03 5.12 -4.38
N ILE A 80 -17.74 6.25 -4.31
CA ILE A 80 -17.18 7.52 -3.84
C ILE A 80 -16.80 7.43 -2.36
N THR A 81 -17.71 6.91 -1.53
CA THR A 81 -17.48 6.81 -0.07
C THR A 81 -16.35 5.84 0.27
N SER A 82 -16.28 4.67 -0.38
CA SER A 82 -15.22 3.68 -0.16
C SER A 82 -13.85 4.20 -0.61
N ASN A 83 -13.75 4.83 -1.78
CA ASN A 83 -12.50 5.45 -2.24
C ASN A 83 -12.07 6.64 -1.36
N ALA A 84 -13.01 7.46 -0.86
CA ALA A 84 -12.70 8.55 0.07
C ALA A 84 -12.14 8.02 1.41
N LEU A 85 -12.75 6.96 1.96
CA LEU A 85 -12.26 6.31 3.17
C LEU A 85 -10.88 5.67 2.95
N LEU A 86 -10.67 5.02 1.81
CA LEU A 86 -9.38 4.44 1.45
C LEU A 86 -8.31 5.51 1.27
N LEU A 87 -8.65 6.68 0.70
CA LEU A 87 -7.75 7.82 0.58
C LEU A 87 -7.28 8.31 1.96
N LEU A 88 -8.21 8.49 2.90
CA LEU A 88 -7.89 8.88 4.29
C LEU A 88 -6.97 7.87 4.97
N LEU A 89 -7.23 6.57 4.78
CA LEU A 89 -6.38 5.50 5.27
C LEU A 89 -4.98 5.56 4.64
N THR A 90 -4.90 5.83 3.35
CA THR A 90 -3.62 5.94 2.61
C THR A 90 -2.80 7.12 3.12
N ILE A 91 -3.40 8.30 3.26
CA ILE A 91 -2.75 9.50 3.80
C ILE A 91 -2.23 9.23 5.20
N SER A 92 -3.07 8.64 6.07
CA SER A 92 -2.67 8.25 7.42
C SER A 92 -1.47 7.30 7.38
N THR A 93 -1.55 6.25 6.54
CA THR A 93 -0.46 5.27 6.37
C THR A 93 0.84 5.95 5.96
N VAL A 94 0.80 6.87 4.99
CA VAL A 94 1.97 7.64 4.53
C VAL A 94 2.57 8.47 5.65
N ILE A 95 1.74 9.19 6.42
CA ILE A 95 2.22 9.99 7.56
C ILE A 95 2.92 9.11 8.59
N PHE A 96 2.30 8.00 9.00
CA PHE A 96 2.89 7.08 9.97
C PHE A 96 4.14 6.39 9.41
N PHE A 97 4.17 6.10 8.12
CA PHE A 97 5.32 5.51 7.43
C PHE A 97 6.53 6.44 7.46
N PHE A 98 6.36 7.73 7.12
CA PHE A 98 7.45 8.70 7.19
C PHE A 98 7.86 9.05 8.63
N ARG A 99 6.92 8.99 9.58
CA ARG A 99 7.21 9.12 11.02
C ARG A 99 7.91 7.91 11.63
N LYS A 100 8.09 6.82 10.85
CA LYS A 100 8.71 5.55 11.27
C LYS A 100 8.04 4.93 12.50
N SER A 101 6.73 5.11 12.62
CA SER A 101 6.01 4.62 13.78
C SER A 101 5.87 3.11 13.76
N LYS A 102 5.89 2.44 14.92
CA LYS A 102 5.54 1.01 15.10
C LYS A 102 4.18 0.64 14.52
N LYS A 103 3.26 1.60 14.38
CA LYS A 103 1.93 1.40 13.78
C LYS A 103 1.96 1.36 12.25
N ALA A 104 2.99 1.90 11.61
CA ALA A 104 3.04 2.02 10.15
C ALA A 104 2.95 0.67 9.40
N PRO A 105 3.69 -0.39 9.80
CA PRO A 105 3.56 -1.69 9.12
C PRO A 105 2.13 -2.26 9.20
N ARG A 106 1.47 -2.08 10.35
CA ARG A 106 0.07 -2.53 10.54
C ARG A 106 -0.89 -1.74 9.67
N LEU A 107 -0.68 -0.41 9.54
CA LEU A 107 -1.48 0.44 8.66
C LEU A 107 -1.26 0.10 7.18
N CYS A 108 -0.02 -0.21 6.77
CA CYS A 108 0.25 -0.69 5.41
C CYS A 108 -0.51 -1.98 5.11
N VAL A 109 -0.47 -2.97 6.01
CA VAL A 109 -1.23 -4.22 5.86
C VAL A 109 -2.74 -3.94 5.79
N LEU A 110 -3.26 -3.09 6.68
CA LEU A 110 -4.66 -2.70 6.68
C LEU A 110 -5.07 -2.01 5.37
N PHE A 111 -4.20 -1.18 4.80
CA PHE A 111 -4.41 -0.52 3.50
C PHE A 111 -4.51 -1.55 2.37
N TYR A 112 -3.54 -2.46 2.24
CA TYR A 112 -3.55 -3.47 1.16
C TYR A 112 -4.76 -4.40 1.24
N LEU A 113 -5.11 -4.85 2.46
CA LEU A 113 -6.31 -5.66 2.69
C LEU A 113 -7.59 -4.89 2.37
N SER A 114 -7.74 -3.67 2.90
CA SER A 114 -8.92 -2.83 2.63
C SER A 114 -9.10 -2.55 1.14
N ASN A 115 -8.01 -2.21 0.44
CA ASN A 115 -8.05 -1.97 -1.01
C ASN A 115 -8.52 -3.22 -1.77
N THR A 116 -8.01 -4.40 -1.42
CA THR A 116 -8.40 -5.66 -2.07
C THR A 116 -9.86 -6.01 -1.81
N ILE A 117 -10.32 -5.84 -0.57
CA ILE A 117 -11.72 -6.08 -0.18
C ILE A 117 -12.66 -5.13 -0.94
N ILE A 118 -12.34 -3.83 -0.98
CA ILE A 118 -13.15 -2.84 -1.70
C ILE A 118 -13.25 -3.20 -3.18
N LYS A 119 -12.13 -3.51 -3.86
CA LYS A 119 -12.14 -3.92 -5.27
C LYS A 119 -12.93 -5.21 -5.50
N GLY A 120 -12.85 -6.18 -4.59
CA GLY A 120 -13.65 -7.40 -4.63
C GLY A 120 -15.15 -7.13 -4.51
N ILE A 121 -15.55 -6.28 -3.56
CA ILE A 121 -16.95 -5.84 -3.40
C ILE A 121 -17.41 -5.11 -4.65
N THR A 122 -16.61 -4.20 -5.22
CA THR A 122 -16.96 -3.49 -6.45
C THR A 122 -17.27 -4.46 -7.60
N VAL A 123 -16.43 -5.47 -7.83
CA VAL A 123 -16.70 -6.49 -8.89
C VAL A 123 -17.96 -7.28 -8.58
N PHE A 124 -18.18 -7.66 -7.31
CA PHE A 124 -19.39 -8.35 -6.89
C PHE A 124 -20.67 -7.54 -7.15
N LEU A 125 -20.66 -6.24 -6.83
CA LEU A 125 -21.77 -5.32 -7.09
C LEU A 125 -22.01 -5.15 -8.60
N ILE A 126 -20.95 -5.03 -9.41
CA ILE A 126 -21.06 -4.95 -10.87
C ILE A 126 -21.74 -6.19 -11.45
N ALA A 127 -21.33 -7.37 -11.01
CA ALA A 127 -21.86 -8.63 -11.53
C ALA A 127 -23.30 -8.90 -11.11
N ASN A 128 -23.65 -8.64 -9.84
CA ASN A 128 -24.95 -9.05 -9.28
C ASN A 128 -26.01 -7.94 -9.30
N ILE A 129 -25.60 -6.69 -9.08
CA ILE A 129 -26.55 -5.57 -8.97
C ILE A 129 -26.72 -4.88 -10.31
N LEU A 130 -25.62 -4.59 -11.00
CA LEU A 130 -25.66 -3.89 -12.29
C LEU A 130 -25.90 -4.84 -13.47
N SER A 131 -25.83 -6.16 -13.25
CA SER A 131 -25.97 -7.21 -14.27
C SER A 131 -25.06 -6.98 -15.49
N ILE A 132 -23.91 -6.34 -15.29
CA ILE A 132 -22.95 -6.06 -16.35
C ILE A 132 -22.06 -7.29 -16.50
N PRO A 133 -21.87 -7.81 -17.72
CA PRO A 133 -20.98 -8.94 -17.95
C PRO A 133 -19.57 -8.57 -17.47
N ILE A 134 -18.97 -9.49 -16.72
CA ILE A 134 -17.67 -9.24 -16.13
C ILE A 134 -16.62 -9.22 -17.24
N SER A 135 -16.15 -8.02 -17.59
CA SER A 135 -15.09 -7.81 -18.58
C SER A 135 -13.71 -7.85 -17.94
N TYR A 136 -12.68 -8.11 -18.76
CA TYR A 136 -11.28 -8.08 -18.32
C TYR A 136 -10.91 -6.77 -17.61
N ASN A 137 -11.45 -5.64 -18.06
CA ASN A 137 -11.19 -4.32 -17.47
C ASN A 137 -11.71 -4.18 -16.04
N ASN A 138 -12.76 -4.93 -15.67
CA ASN A 138 -13.34 -4.88 -14.34
C ASN A 138 -12.64 -5.85 -13.37
N ILE A 139 -12.13 -6.98 -13.87
CA ILE A 139 -11.44 -7.99 -13.04
C ILE A 139 -9.97 -7.64 -12.82
N LEU A 140 -9.29 -7.09 -13.84
CA LEU A 140 -7.87 -6.82 -13.80
C LEU A 140 -7.42 -6.01 -12.56
N PRO A 141 -8.11 -4.92 -12.17
CA PRO A 141 -7.73 -4.16 -10.97
C PRO A 141 -7.80 -4.98 -9.69
N THR A 142 -8.78 -5.89 -9.59
CA THR A 142 -8.96 -6.78 -8.43
C THR A 142 -7.86 -7.83 -8.39
N LEU A 143 -7.51 -8.45 -9.52
CA LEU A 143 -6.39 -9.40 -9.59
C LEU A 143 -5.06 -8.73 -9.23
N GLN A 144 -4.79 -7.53 -9.75
CA GLN A 144 -3.61 -6.75 -9.41
C GLN A 144 -3.56 -6.43 -7.91
N ALA A 145 -4.70 -6.06 -7.30
CA ALA A 145 -4.78 -5.81 -5.87
C ALA A 145 -4.49 -7.07 -5.04
N ILE A 146 -5.01 -8.24 -5.44
CA ILE A 146 -4.75 -9.52 -4.78
C ILE A 146 -3.26 -9.86 -4.83
N VAL A 147 -2.63 -9.79 -6.01
CA VAL A 147 -1.20 -10.09 -6.17
C VAL A 147 -0.34 -9.12 -5.35
N THR A 148 -0.66 -7.83 -5.40
CA THR A 148 0.04 -6.78 -4.64
C THR A 148 -0.05 -7.05 -3.14
N THR A 149 -1.23 -7.41 -2.64
CA THR A 149 -1.46 -7.73 -1.23
C THR A 149 -0.72 -9.00 -0.81
N ALA A 150 -0.74 -10.04 -1.65
CA ALA A 150 -0.03 -11.29 -1.38
C ALA A 150 1.49 -11.11 -1.27
N ILE A 151 2.07 -10.11 -1.96
CA ILE A 151 3.50 -9.78 -1.88
C ILE A 151 3.80 -8.92 -0.66
N TRP A 152 3.05 -7.83 -0.46
CA TRP A 152 3.41 -6.82 0.54
C TRP A 152 3.00 -7.20 1.96
N VAL A 153 1.88 -7.89 2.16
CA VAL A 153 1.43 -8.29 3.52
C VAL A 153 2.47 -9.16 4.24
N PRO A 154 2.96 -10.28 3.67
CA PRO A 154 3.97 -11.08 4.35
C PRO A 154 5.30 -10.32 4.52
N TYR A 155 5.66 -9.47 3.56
CA TYR A 155 6.84 -8.61 3.68
C TYR A 155 6.76 -7.70 4.91
N PHE A 156 5.65 -6.99 5.11
CA PHE A 156 5.47 -6.10 6.26
C PHE A 156 5.36 -6.82 7.60
N MET A 157 4.87 -8.06 7.62
CA MET A 157 4.72 -8.85 8.86
C MET A 157 6.03 -9.55 9.28
N VAL A 158 6.78 -10.11 8.34
CA VAL A 158 7.92 -10.99 8.62
C VAL A 158 9.25 -10.24 8.57
N SER A 159 9.40 -9.24 7.69
CA SER A 159 10.70 -8.60 7.40
C SER A 159 11.37 -8.00 8.64
N VAL A 160 12.60 -8.46 8.90
CA VAL A 160 13.48 -7.93 9.95
C VAL A 160 13.77 -6.45 9.73
N ARG A 161 13.90 -6.02 8.46
CA ARG A 161 14.15 -4.62 8.10
C ARG A 161 12.99 -3.72 8.52
N VAL A 162 11.74 -4.14 8.26
CA VAL A 162 10.54 -3.41 8.68
C VAL A 162 10.52 -3.26 10.20
N LYS A 163 10.73 -4.35 10.94
CA LYS A 163 10.75 -4.33 12.41
C LYS A 163 11.84 -3.42 12.99
N ARG A 164 13.01 -3.34 12.35
CA ARG A 164 14.13 -2.48 12.78
C ARG A 164 14.00 -1.01 12.37
N THR A 165 13.32 -0.71 11.26
CA THR A 165 13.13 0.67 10.78
C THR A 165 11.94 1.37 11.47
N PHE A 166 10.86 0.63 11.78
CA PHE A 166 9.65 1.17 12.39
C PHE A 166 9.62 0.94 13.90
N VAL A 167 10.50 1.63 14.63
CA VAL A 167 10.68 1.47 16.08
C VAL A 167 10.21 2.65 16.92
N ASN A 168 9.82 3.77 16.30
CA ASN A 168 9.31 4.97 16.99
C ASN A 168 7.86 4.81 17.45
#